data_AF-A0A960TYH4-F1
#
_entry.id   AF-A0A960TYH4-F1
#
_cell.length_a   1.000
_cell.length_b   1.000
_cell.length_c   1.000
_cell.angle_alpha   90.00
_cell.angle_beta   90.00
_cell.angle_gamma   90.00
#
_symmetry.space_group_name_H-M   'P 1'
#
loop_
_entity.id
_entity.type
_entity.pdbx_description
1 polymer ?
#
loop_
_entity_poly.entity_id
_entity_poly.type
_entity_poly.pdbx_seq_one_letter_code
_entity_poly.pdbx_strand_id
1 'polypeptide(L)'
;MRRERWWLMMLVAMMALGVMLGVACGDDDDDDDDAADDDSDDDDDDEGDELQGEACEHMTEGPFENAAAIDDPHLELDDVAFDHTSVNIALIELEDGNNGGYVAFTAEETGEFFFFLSEDVGFAVLDGDLSAVEIEESGSVSACDEVSVYHVADLDAGTYILEFSGADVTSVSLVHEMAGEHDHDHEE
;
A
#
# COMPACT_ATOMS: atom_id res chain seq x y z
N MET A 1 37.28 14.37 -9.67
CA MET A 1 37.42 13.55 -8.44
C MET A 1 36.77 12.22 -8.73
N ARG A 2 37.53 11.14 -8.62
CA ARG A 2 37.09 9.77 -8.91
C ARG A 2 36.35 9.22 -7.69
N ARG A 3 35.15 8.67 -7.86
CA ARG A 3 34.54 7.78 -6.87
C ARG A 3 34.53 6.38 -7.47
N GLU A 4 35.46 5.58 -6.97
CA GLU A 4 35.67 4.20 -7.34
C GLU A 4 34.95 3.30 -6.31
N ARG A 5 34.12 2.39 -6.83
CA ARG A 5 34.17 0.94 -6.55
C ARG A 5 34.10 0.50 -5.07
N TRP A 6 32.90 0.22 -4.59
CA TRP A 6 32.68 -0.69 -3.45
C TRP A 6 31.78 -1.85 -3.91
N TRP A 7 32.36 -2.69 -4.77
CA TRP A 7 31.94 -4.08 -4.97
C TRP A 7 32.80 -4.97 -4.06
N LEU A 8 32.24 -6.09 -3.62
CA LEU A 8 32.79 -7.14 -2.74
C LEU A 8 32.82 -6.83 -1.23
N MET A 9 31.93 -7.47 -0.49
CA MET A 9 32.32 -8.66 0.28
C MET A 9 31.15 -9.65 0.43
N MET A 10 31.25 -10.76 -0.29
CA MET A 10 30.67 -12.05 0.03
C MET A 10 31.02 -12.46 1.47
N LEU A 11 30.09 -13.13 2.18
CA LEU A 11 30.44 -14.28 3.00
C LEU A 11 29.26 -15.25 3.22
N VAL A 12 29.49 -16.45 2.69
CA VAL A 12 28.71 -17.69 2.72
C VAL A 12 28.83 -18.39 4.09
N ALA A 13 27.72 -18.89 4.65
CA ALA A 13 27.61 -20.02 5.60
C ALA A 13 26.12 -20.24 5.93
N MET A 14 25.51 -21.41 6.14
CA MET A 14 25.89 -22.82 6.14
C MET A 14 24.57 -23.63 6.23
N MET A 15 24.46 -24.74 5.51
CA MET A 15 23.37 -25.73 5.55
C MET A 15 23.23 -26.47 6.91
N ALA A 16 22.01 -26.83 7.32
CA ALA A 16 21.66 -28.10 8.00
C ALA A 16 20.12 -28.27 8.03
N LEU A 17 19.50 -29.15 7.22
CA LEU A 17 19.20 -30.58 7.45
C LEU A 17 18.11 -30.87 8.52
N GLY A 18 16.92 -31.29 8.06
CA GLY A 18 15.86 -31.84 8.92
C GLY A 18 14.68 -32.42 8.14
N VAL A 19 14.86 -33.59 7.50
CA VAL A 19 13.78 -34.39 6.89
C VAL A 19 13.26 -35.39 7.94
N MET A 20 11.95 -35.39 8.20
CA MET A 20 11.24 -36.51 8.82
C MET A 20 9.96 -36.79 8.01
N LEU A 21 10.01 -37.87 7.23
CA LEU A 21 8.87 -38.50 6.57
C LEU A 21 8.15 -39.39 7.60
N GLY A 22 6.87 -39.15 7.83
CA GLY A 22 5.96 -40.07 8.51
C GLY A 22 4.87 -40.51 7.54
N VAL A 23 4.87 -41.79 7.14
CA VAL A 23 3.78 -42.46 6.42
C VAL A 23 3.23 -43.54 7.33
N ALA A 24 1.93 -43.51 7.64
CA ALA A 24 1.17 -44.67 8.08
C ALA A 24 -0.33 -44.48 7.80
N CYS A 25 -0.93 -45.44 7.09
CA CYS A 25 -2.32 -45.53 6.66
C CYS A 25 -3.30 -45.87 7.79
N GLY A 26 -4.60 -45.64 7.55
CA GLY A 26 -5.64 -46.51 8.15
C GLY A 26 -7.09 -46.00 8.07
N ASP A 27 -7.87 -46.74 7.25
CA ASP A 27 -9.30 -47.04 7.31
C ASP A 27 -10.38 -46.01 6.90
N ASP A 28 -11.10 -46.43 5.85
CA ASP A 28 -12.42 -46.04 5.36
C ASP A 28 -13.55 -46.26 6.40
N ASP A 29 -14.59 -45.42 6.38
CA ASP A 29 -15.99 -45.81 6.61
C ASP A 29 -16.93 -44.75 6.00
N ASP A 30 -17.86 -45.22 5.16
CA ASP A 30 -19.01 -44.51 4.58
C ASP A 30 -20.04 -44.16 5.66
N ASP A 31 -20.70 -42.99 5.60
CA ASP A 31 -22.11 -42.84 5.97
C ASP A 31 -22.67 -41.49 5.45
N ASP A 32 -23.74 -41.60 4.66
CA ASP A 32 -24.63 -40.53 4.20
C ASP A 32 -25.33 -39.84 5.39
N ASP A 33 -25.35 -38.49 5.42
CA ASP A 33 -26.46 -37.73 6.01
C ASP A 33 -26.52 -36.31 5.42
N ASP A 34 -27.62 -36.04 4.72
CA ASP A 34 -28.04 -34.75 4.22
C ASP A 34 -28.20 -33.72 5.37
N ALA A 35 -27.35 -32.70 5.40
CA ALA A 35 -27.68 -31.43 6.02
C ALA A 35 -27.22 -30.32 5.06
N ALA A 36 -28.15 -29.41 4.76
CA ALA A 36 -27.91 -28.25 3.93
C ALA A 36 -26.91 -27.33 4.63
N ASP A 37 -25.65 -27.38 4.22
CA ASP A 37 -24.70 -26.32 4.47
C ASP A 37 -24.80 -25.35 3.30
N ASP A 38 -25.37 -24.21 3.65
CA ASP A 38 -25.45 -22.98 2.88
C ASP A 38 -24.03 -22.42 2.81
N ASP A 39 -23.18 -23.04 1.97
CA ASP A 39 -21.86 -22.52 1.61
C ASP A 39 -22.08 -21.23 0.81
N SER A 40 -22.31 -20.15 1.56
CA SER A 40 -22.17 -18.79 1.08
C SER A 40 -20.67 -18.51 1.04
N ASP A 41 -20.04 -18.94 -0.05
CA ASP A 41 -18.71 -18.50 -0.47
C ASP A 41 -18.78 -16.98 -0.80
N ASP A 42 -18.93 -16.13 0.21
CA ASP A 42 -18.87 -14.67 0.16
C ASP A 42 -17.67 -14.19 1.03
N ASP A 43 -16.53 -14.89 0.96
CA ASP A 43 -15.27 -14.55 1.68
C ASP A 43 -14.31 -13.65 0.85
N ASP A 44 -14.78 -13.08 -0.28
CA ASP A 44 -13.96 -12.17 -1.12
C ASP A 44 -14.18 -10.68 -0.77
N ASP A 45 -15.10 -10.34 0.16
CA ASP A 45 -15.37 -8.95 0.59
C ASP A 45 -14.59 -8.55 1.87
N ASP A 46 -13.82 -9.45 2.50
CA ASP A 46 -13.17 -9.17 3.81
C ASP A 46 -11.87 -8.38 3.65
N GLU A 47 -11.06 -8.66 2.62
CA GLU A 47 -9.71 -8.08 2.46
C GLU A 47 -9.74 -6.54 2.34
N GLY A 48 -10.67 -6.00 1.55
CA GLY A 48 -10.83 -4.55 1.41
C GLY A 48 -11.33 -3.85 2.68
N ASP A 49 -12.11 -4.54 3.52
CA ASP A 49 -12.60 -4.01 4.79
C ASP A 49 -11.51 -4.07 5.88
N GLU A 50 -10.68 -5.12 5.88
CA GLU A 50 -9.48 -5.26 6.73
C GLU A 50 -8.47 -4.16 6.42
N LEU A 51 -8.13 -3.97 5.13
CA LEU A 51 -7.25 -2.90 4.64
C LEU A 51 -7.72 -1.50 5.05
N GLN A 52 -9.03 -1.23 4.96
CA GLN A 52 -9.60 0.03 5.42
C GLN A 52 -9.46 0.20 6.94
N GLY A 53 -9.63 -0.88 7.72
CA GLY A 53 -9.45 -0.88 9.17
C GLY A 53 -8.03 -0.52 9.58
N GLU A 54 -7.04 -1.10 8.91
CA GLU A 54 -5.61 -0.83 9.16
C GLU A 54 -5.21 0.57 8.72
N ALA A 55 -5.65 1.00 7.55
CA ALA A 55 -5.44 2.37 7.11
C ALA A 55 -6.01 3.37 8.13
N CYS A 56 -7.18 3.10 8.70
CA CYS A 56 -7.77 3.89 9.78
C CYS A 56 -6.92 3.90 11.06
N GLU A 57 -6.36 2.76 11.47
CA GLU A 57 -5.44 2.67 12.61
C GLU A 57 -4.18 3.51 12.36
N HIS A 58 -3.52 3.33 11.21
CA HIS A 58 -2.32 4.08 10.87
C HIS A 58 -2.59 5.59 10.73
N MET A 59 -3.72 5.98 10.15
CA MET A 59 -4.12 7.38 10.04
C MET A 59 -4.37 8.05 11.39
N THR A 60 -4.82 7.28 12.40
CA THR A 60 -5.21 7.78 13.72
C THR A 60 -4.08 7.71 14.75
N GLU A 61 -3.35 6.61 14.75
CA GLU A 61 -2.40 6.23 15.79
C GLU A 61 -0.94 6.36 15.32
N GLY A 62 -0.73 6.37 14.01
CA GLY A 62 0.57 6.45 13.38
C GLY A 62 1.27 5.09 13.26
N PRO A 63 2.59 5.06 13.05
CA PRO A 63 3.54 6.19 13.05
C PRO A 63 3.22 7.31 12.05
N PHE A 64 3.75 8.51 12.33
CA PHE A 64 3.53 9.70 11.51
C PHE A 64 4.84 10.23 10.92
N GLU A 65 4.83 10.46 9.62
CA GLU A 65 5.92 11.12 8.90
C GLU A 65 5.41 12.37 8.17
N ASN A 66 6.34 13.20 7.67
CA ASN A 66 5.99 14.42 6.93
C ASN A 66 6.74 14.46 5.61
N ALA A 67 6.05 14.88 4.55
CA ALA A 67 6.63 15.11 3.24
C ALA A 67 6.11 16.45 2.67
N ALA A 68 6.85 17.02 1.71
CA ALA A 68 6.41 18.21 1.00
C ALA A 68 6.18 17.93 -0.48
N ALA A 69 4.98 18.25 -0.96
CA ALA A 69 4.70 18.24 -2.39
C ALA A 69 5.38 19.43 -3.08
N ILE A 70 5.75 19.27 -4.34
CA ILE A 70 6.32 20.34 -5.18
C ILE A 70 5.57 20.49 -6.50
N ASP A 71 5.82 21.57 -7.25
CA ASP A 71 5.09 21.92 -8.50
C ASP A 71 5.72 21.34 -9.77
N ASP A 72 6.92 20.76 -9.68
CA ASP A 72 7.66 20.22 -10.82
C ASP A 72 8.03 18.75 -10.60
N PRO A 73 7.40 17.79 -11.31
CA PRO A 73 7.65 16.37 -11.16
C PRO A 73 9.03 15.93 -11.70
N HIS A 74 9.80 16.83 -12.31
CA HIS A 74 11.16 16.55 -12.78
C HIS A 74 12.26 16.88 -11.75
N LEU A 75 11.90 17.41 -10.58
CA LEU A 75 12.83 17.70 -9.49
C LEU A 75 12.95 16.51 -8.53
N GLU A 76 13.77 16.67 -7.48
CA GLU A 76 13.86 15.70 -6.39
C GLU A 76 12.59 15.80 -5.54
N LEU A 77 11.85 14.69 -5.48
CA LEU A 77 10.61 14.55 -4.72
C LEU A 77 10.89 13.83 -3.40
N ASP A 78 10.17 14.18 -2.35
CA ASP A 78 10.15 13.38 -1.12
C ASP A 78 9.46 12.04 -1.43
N ASP A 79 10.10 10.93 -1.05
CA ASP A 79 9.50 9.59 -1.15
C ASP A 79 8.56 9.35 0.02
N VAL A 80 7.33 8.92 -0.29
CA VAL A 80 6.26 8.70 0.70
C VAL A 80 5.90 7.22 0.87
N ALA A 81 6.67 6.30 0.29
CA ALA A 81 6.48 4.85 0.48
C ALA A 81 6.99 4.38 1.86
N PHE A 82 6.35 4.88 2.92
CA PHE A 82 6.59 4.42 4.29
C PHE A 82 5.53 3.38 4.64
N ASP A 83 5.96 2.14 4.79
CA ASP A 83 5.10 1.03 5.22
C ASP A 83 4.42 1.32 6.57
N HIS A 84 3.15 0.93 6.72
CA HIS A 84 2.36 1.06 7.95
C HIS A 84 2.47 2.45 8.61
N THR A 85 2.51 3.53 7.80
CA THR A 85 2.80 4.90 8.26
C THR A 85 1.85 5.91 7.64
N SER A 86 1.30 6.81 8.46
CA SER A 86 0.57 7.98 7.97
C SER A 86 1.53 9.11 7.62
N VAL A 87 1.62 9.43 6.33
CA VAL A 87 2.46 10.51 5.80
C VAL A 87 1.63 11.77 5.65
N ASN A 88 1.90 12.80 6.45
CA ASN A 88 1.30 14.11 6.27
C ASN A 88 2.01 14.87 5.15
N ILE A 89 1.35 14.99 4.00
CA ILE A 89 1.88 15.66 2.82
C ILE A 89 1.46 17.13 2.87
N ALA A 90 2.42 18.03 2.95
CA ALA A 90 2.18 19.46 2.82
C ALA A 90 1.98 19.82 1.34
N LEU A 91 0.79 20.30 1.00
CA LEU A 91 0.45 20.73 -0.36
C LEU A 91 0.85 22.18 -0.61
N ILE A 92 1.11 22.50 -1.87
CA ILE A 92 1.46 23.86 -2.32
C ILE A 92 0.31 24.48 -3.11
N GLU A 93 0.17 25.80 -3.02
CA GLU A 93 -0.78 26.55 -3.87
C GLU A 93 -0.29 26.55 -5.33
N LEU A 94 -1.12 26.03 -6.24
CA LEU A 94 -0.86 25.95 -7.66
C LEU A 94 -1.39 27.20 -8.40
N GLU A 95 -1.04 27.36 -9.68
CA GLU A 95 -1.43 28.54 -10.48
C GLU A 95 -2.95 28.73 -10.64
N ASP A 96 -3.72 27.66 -10.49
CA ASP A 96 -5.18 27.68 -10.55
C ASP A 96 -5.85 28.16 -9.25
N GLY A 97 -5.06 28.35 -8.18
CA GLY A 97 -5.50 28.80 -6.86
C GLY A 97 -5.94 27.67 -5.92
N ASN A 98 -5.86 26.41 -6.35
CA ASN A 98 -6.06 25.24 -5.49
C ASN A 98 -4.71 24.74 -4.96
N ASN A 99 -4.75 23.91 -3.91
CA ASN A 99 -3.54 23.23 -3.44
C ASN A 99 -3.35 21.88 -4.15
N GLY A 100 -2.10 21.47 -4.27
CA GLY A 100 -1.71 20.20 -4.86
C GLY A 100 -0.20 20.02 -4.91
N GLY A 101 0.27 19.20 -5.83
CA GLY A 101 1.68 18.98 -6.13
C GLY A 101 2.04 17.50 -6.28
N TYR A 102 3.33 17.23 -6.38
CA TYR A 102 3.89 15.90 -6.64
C TYR A 102 4.77 15.43 -5.50
N VAL A 103 4.73 14.12 -5.22
CA VAL A 103 5.66 13.38 -4.35
C VAL A 103 6.09 12.08 -5.04
N ALA A 104 7.18 11.46 -4.60
CA ALA A 104 7.62 10.16 -5.11
C ALA A 104 7.01 9.01 -4.30
N PHE A 105 6.83 7.87 -4.95
CA PHE A 105 6.42 6.62 -4.31
C PHE A 105 7.27 5.47 -4.85
N THR A 106 8.04 4.81 -3.99
CA THR A 106 8.81 3.62 -4.37
C THR A 106 8.05 2.34 -4.01
N ALA A 107 7.51 1.64 -5.01
CA ALA A 107 7.01 0.28 -4.85
C ALA A 107 8.19 -0.70 -4.76
N GLU A 108 8.37 -1.34 -3.61
CA GLU A 108 9.47 -2.29 -3.39
C GLU A 108 9.26 -3.62 -4.12
N GLU A 109 8.00 -3.98 -4.37
CA GLU A 109 7.61 -5.15 -5.13
C GLU A 109 6.45 -4.89 -6.10
N THR A 110 6.15 -5.91 -6.92
CA THR A 110 5.03 -5.87 -7.86
C THR A 110 3.78 -6.38 -7.15
N GLY A 111 2.70 -5.60 -7.17
CA GLY A 111 1.45 -5.96 -6.51
C GLY A 111 0.36 -4.89 -6.69
N GLU A 112 -0.77 -5.15 -6.03
CA GLU A 112 -1.91 -4.23 -5.96
C GLU A 112 -1.72 -3.33 -4.74
N PHE A 113 -1.70 -2.01 -4.96
CA PHE A 113 -1.52 -1.00 -3.91
C PHE A 113 -2.79 -0.22 -3.67
N PHE A 114 -3.18 -0.14 -2.40
CA PHE A 114 -4.24 0.72 -1.91
C PHE A 114 -3.64 2.02 -1.38
N PHE A 115 -4.14 3.16 -1.87
CA PHE A 115 -3.76 4.49 -1.42
C PHE A 115 -4.94 5.13 -0.70
N PHE A 116 -4.83 5.28 0.62
CA PHE A 116 -5.85 5.87 1.48
C PHE A 116 -5.54 7.32 1.78
N LEU A 117 -6.50 8.21 1.51
CA LEU A 117 -6.33 9.66 1.69
C LEU A 117 -7.28 10.20 2.75
N SER A 118 -6.78 11.14 3.57
CA SER A 118 -7.60 11.82 4.56
C SER A 118 -8.67 12.74 3.95
N GLU A 119 -8.52 13.11 2.68
CA GLU A 119 -9.38 14.06 1.98
C GLU A 119 -9.69 13.56 0.56
N ASP A 120 -10.90 13.79 0.08
CA ASP A 120 -11.31 13.52 -1.30
C ASP A 120 -10.77 14.62 -2.23
N VAL A 121 -9.53 14.43 -2.68
CA VAL A 121 -8.81 15.33 -3.60
C VAL A 121 -8.51 14.60 -4.91
N GLY A 122 -8.19 15.33 -5.98
CA GLY A 122 -7.74 14.69 -7.22
C GLY A 122 -6.44 13.95 -6.99
N PHE A 123 -6.40 12.67 -7.35
CA PHE A 123 -5.26 11.77 -7.17
C PHE A 123 -4.92 11.07 -8.50
N ALA A 124 -3.63 10.96 -8.80
CA ALA A 124 -3.14 10.14 -9.91
C ALA A 124 -1.77 9.54 -9.58
N VAL A 125 -1.50 8.36 -10.13
CA VAL A 125 -0.19 7.72 -10.12
C VAL A 125 0.41 7.86 -11.51
N LEU A 126 1.65 8.35 -11.59
CA LEU A 126 2.37 8.55 -12.85
C LEU A 126 3.62 7.67 -12.89
N ASP A 127 3.90 7.10 -14.05
CA ASP A 127 5.15 6.37 -14.31
C ASP A 127 6.35 7.30 -14.54
N GLY A 128 7.53 6.73 -14.74
CA GLY A 128 8.77 7.49 -14.98
C GLY A 128 8.78 8.33 -16.27
N ASP A 129 7.83 8.11 -17.19
CA ASP A 129 7.62 8.91 -18.39
C ASP A 129 6.50 9.96 -18.21
N LEU A 130 5.98 10.12 -16.98
CA LEU A 130 4.83 10.94 -16.60
C LEU A 130 3.53 10.53 -17.32
N SER A 131 3.41 9.25 -17.65
CA SER A 131 2.17 8.68 -18.14
C SER A 131 1.34 8.21 -16.95
N ALA A 132 0.03 8.47 -16.97
CA ALA A 132 -0.87 7.99 -15.93
C ALA A 132 -0.90 6.45 -15.91
N VAL A 133 -0.67 5.89 -14.74
CA VAL A 133 -1.01 4.50 -14.40
C VAL A 133 -2.52 4.44 -14.18
N GLU A 134 -3.13 3.31 -14.54
CA GLU A 134 -4.57 3.11 -14.35
C GLU A 134 -4.90 2.96 -12.86
N ILE A 135 -5.91 3.70 -12.41
CA ILE A 135 -6.54 3.48 -11.11
C ILE A 135 -7.69 2.51 -11.36
N GLU A 136 -7.54 1.29 -10.88
CA GLU A 136 -8.47 0.18 -11.16
C GLU A 136 -9.77 0.35 -10.37
N GLU A 137 -9.64 0.86 -9.14
CA GLU A 137 -10.74 1.07 -8.24
C GLU A 137 -10.58 2.37 -7.43
N SER A 138 -11.70 2.98 -7.05
CA SER A 138 -11.74 4.04 -6.04
C SER A 138 -13.07 4.02 -5.33
N GLY A 139 -13.05 4.32 -4.04
CA GLY A 139 -14.25 4.33 -3.21
C GLY A 139 -14.11 5.21 -1.97
N SER A 140 -15.24 5.52 -1.35
CA SER A 140 -15.24 6.23 -0.07
C SER A 140 -15.00 5.26 1.07
N VAL A 141 -14.19 5.65 2.05
CA VAL A 141 -14.00 4.89 3.29
C VAL A 141 -15.04 5.33 4.32
N SER A 142 -15.64 4.37 5.02
CA SER A 142 -16.62 4.66 6.08
C SER A 142 -16.29 3.96 7.41
N ALA A 143 -15.15 3.26 7.47
CA ALA A 143 -14.65 2.60 8.66
C ALA A 143 -14.23 3.60 9.76
N CYS A 144 -13.75 4.79 9.37
CA CYS A 144 -13.37 5.87 10.29
C CYS A 144 -13.61 7.25 9.66
N ASP A 145 -13.47 8.32 10.46
CA ASP A 145 -13.63 9.71 10.01
C ASP A 145 -12.30 10.29 9.46
N GLU A 146 -11.17 9.65 9.76
CA GLU A 146 -9.82 10.08 9.44
C GLU A 146 -9.41 9.77 7.98
N VAL A 147 -10.09 8.82 7.33
CA VAL A 147 -9.88 8.41 5.94
C VAL A 147 -11.14 8.72 5.14
N SER A 148 -11.00 9.48 4.05
CA SER A 148 -12.13 9.88 3.19
C SER A 148 -12.32 8.96 1.99
N VAL A 149 -11.22 8.59 1.32
CA VAL A 149 -11.23 7.90 0.03
C VAL A 149 -10.05 6.93 -0.07
N TYR A 150 -10.22 5.88 -0.88
CA TYR A 150 -9.14 5.01 -1.32
C TYR A 150 -9.05 4.96 -2.84
N HIS A 151 -7.86 4.64 -3.34
CA HIS A 151 -7.57 4.38 -4.74
C HIS A 151 -6.71 3.11 -4.86
N VAL A 152 -7.00 2.28 -5.86
CA VAL A 152 -6.26 1.02 -6.09
C VAL A 152 -5.51 1.09 -7.41
N ALA A 153 -4.25 0.70 -7.41
CA ALA A 153 -3.43 0.59 -8.61
C ALA A 153 -2.52 -0.65 -8.58
N ASP A 154 -2.47 -1.36 -9.70
CA ASP A 154 -1.49 -2.40 -9.96
C ASP A 154 -0.15 -1.78 -10.36
N LEU A 155 0.87 -1.96 -9.52
CA LEU A 155 2.21 -1.40 -9.72
C LEU A 155 3.25 -2.50 -9.87
N ASP A 156 4.16 -2.33 -10.83
CA ASP A 156 5.42 -3.07 -10.84
C ASP A 156 6.42 -2.46 -9.84
N ALA A 157 7.36 -3.26 -9.34
CA ALA A 157 8.46 -2.75 -8.52
C ALA A 157 9.22 -1.62 -9.25
N GLY A 158 9.27 -0.43 -8.64
CA GLY A 158 9.76 0.78 -9.30
C GLY A 158 9.46 2.07 -8.54
N THR A 159 9.82 3.20 -9.14
CA THR A 159 9.51 4.53 -8.59
C THR A 159 8.45 5.19 -9.46
N TYR A 160 7.40 5.67 -8.80
CA TYR A 160 6.26 6.38 -9.35
C TYR A 160 6.18 7.79 -8.77
N ILE A 161 5.30 8.59 -9.34
CA ILE A 161 4.99 9.93 -8.86
C ILE A 161 3.51 9.97 -8.51
N LEU A 162 3.19 10.39 -7.29
CA LEU A 162 1.83 10.65 -6.87
C LEU A 162 1.52 12.13 -7.12
N GLU A 163 0.46 12.39 -7.86
CA GLU A 163 -0.05 13.72 -8.15
C GLU A 163 -1.30 14.00 -7.29
N PHE A 164 -1.27 15.10 -6.55
CA PHE A 164 -2.41 15.65 -5.82
C PHE A 164 -2.89 16.93 -6.51
N SER A 165 -4.21 17.07 -6.69
CA SER A 165 -4.79 18.23 -7.37
C SER A 165 -6.16 18.64 -6.80
N GLY A 166 -6.51 19.91 -6.98
CA GLY A 166 -7.85 20.42 -6.66
C GLY A 166 -8.18 20.50 -5.17
N ALA A 167 -7.19 20.46 -4.29
CA ALA A 167 -7.43 20.47 -2.85
C ALA A 167 -7.72 21.88 -2.31
N ASP A 168 -8.78 22.02 -1.51
CA ASP A 168 -9.08 23.25 -0.75
C ASP A 168 -8.29 23.32 0.59
N VAL A 169 -7.59 22.25 0.94
CA VAL A 169 -6.77 22.09 2.16
C VAL A 169 -5.28 22.24 1.84
N THR A 170 -4.47 22.61 2.82
CA THR A 170 -3.01 22.77 2.64
C THR A 170 -2.23 21.49 2.96
N SER A 171 -2.91 20.40 3.31
CA SER A 171 -2.28 19.13 3.64
C SER A 171 -3.27 17.98 3.45
N VAL A 172 -2.75 16.84 3.01
CA VAL A 172 -3.46 15.56 2.92
C VAL A 172 -2.58 14.51 3.58
N SER A 173 -3.17 13.64 4.39
CA SER A 173 -2.46 12.46 4.90
C SER A 173 -2.67 11.28 3.94
N LEU A 174 -1.61 10.51 3.73
CA LEU A 174 -1.57 9.31 2.90
C LEU A 174 -1.15 8.12 3.78
N VAL A 175 -1.87 7.01 3.64
CA VAL A 175 -1.42 5.67 4.03
C VAL A 175 -1.46 4.81 2.77
N HIS A 176 -0.49 3.92 2.59
CA HIS A 176 -0.53 2.91 1.53
C HIS A 176 -0.43 1.52 2.13
N GLU A 177 -1.13 0.57 1.54
CA GLU A 177 -1.15 -0.84 1.91
C GLU A 177 -1.11 -1.69 0.63
N MET A 178 -0.65 -2.94 0.73
CA MET A 178 -0.71 -3.90 -0.38
C MET A 178 -1.70 -5.01 -0.10
N ALA A 179 -2.40 -5.45 -1.14
CA ALA A 179 -3.23 -6.65 -1.06
C ALA A 179 -2.37 -7.88 -0.67
N GLY A 180 -2.89 -8.72 0.22
CA GLY A 180 -2.27 -9.97 0.65
C GLY A 180 -1.13 -9.87 1.66
N GLU A 181 -0.78 -8.67 2.15
CA GLU A 181 0.32 -8.47 3.11
C GLU A 181 -0.10 -8.67 4.60
N HIS A 182 -1.36 -9.01 4.86
CA HIS A 182 -1.98 -9.10 6.20
C HIS A 182 -1.67 -10.36 7.03
N ASP A 183 -0.43 -10.89 6.98
CA ASP A 183 0.01 -11.92 7.94
C ASP A 183 0.41 -11.24 9.27
N HIS A 184 -0.58 -10.79 10.05
CA HIS A 184 -0.34 -10.17 11.36
C HIS A 184 0.13 -11.19 12.39
N ASP A 185 1.45 -11.34 12.53
CA ASP A 185 2.09 -11.76 13.79
C ASP A 185 1.85 -10.66 14.85
N HIS A 186 0.63 -10.62 15.41
CA HIS A 186 0.36 -9.87 16.65
C HIS A 186 1.05 -10.58 17.82
N GLU A 187 2.36 -10.33 18.01
CA GLU A 187 3.04 -10.68 19.25
C GLU A 187 2.55 -9.75 20.38
N GLU A 188 1.62 -10.25 21.20
CA GLU A 188 1.17 -9.62 22.45
C GLU A 188 2.26 -9.44 23.53
#